data_AF-A0A7M1LJG7-F1
#
_entry.id   AF-A0A7M1LJG7-F1
#
_cell.length_a   1.000
_cell.length_b   1.000
_cell.length_c   1.000
_cell.angle_alpha   90.00
_cell.angle_beta   90.00
_cell.angle_gamma   90.00
#
_symmetry.space_group_name_H-M   'P 1'
#
loop_
_entity.id
_entity.type
_entity.pdbx_description
1 polymer ?
#
loop_
_entity_poly.entity_id
_entity_poly.type
_entity_poly.pdbx_seq_one_letter_code
_entity_poly.pdbx_strand_id
1 'polypeptide(L)'
;MNRRKFIKTSGIFLAVVSSNSSLFASDIDFRAVENPTLLTNGPAKMFCSVCGMHLGQFYKTNHAAEINNKTHQYCSFHCMVEESENLKPENPKVVDTNTLKFIDASLAYYVYGSNKPATMSTVSSYGFNSKDAAENFAKDFGGEVLTYETLLEKTKADIADDLKLIEKRQSMAAKKGEKIYIERCAKIDKKFKTSGEAKAYLLENKPCGELNMHELSQLSHYLKMR
;
A
#
# COMPACT_ATOMS: atom_id res chain seq x y z
N MET A 1 12.59 -65.72 -52.37
CA MET A 1 12.45 -65.08 -53.69
C MET A 1 11.16 -64.25 -53.69
N ASN A 2 11.20 -63.04 -54.23
CA ASN A 2 10.08 -62.09 -54.49
C ASN A 2 9.55 -61.14 -53.39
N ARG A 3 10.29 -60.02 -53.29
CA ARG A 3 9.88 -58.60 -53.40
C ARG A 3 8.38 -58.20 -53.32
N ARG A 4 8.17 -57.26 -52.38
CA ARG A 4 7.43 -55.96 -52.48
C ARG A 4 5.90 -55.99 -52.61
N LYS A 5 5.23 -55.33 -51.66
CA LYS A 5 4.46 -54.10 -51.93
C LYS A 5 4.22 -53.27 -50.66
N PHE A 6 4.61 -52.00 -50.78
CA PHE A 6 4.38 -50.88 -49.88
C PHE A 6 2.91 -50.44 -49.99
N ILE A 7 2.19 -50.29 -48.87
CA ILE A 7 0.97 -49.47 -48.81
C ILE A 7 1.05 -48.59 -47.56
N LYS A 8 0.85 -47.30 -47.80
CA LYS A 8 0.97 -46.16 -46.88
C LYS A 8 -0.07 -46.25 -45.76
N THR A 9 0.38 -46.24 -44.51
CA THR A 9 -0.47 -45.97 -43.34
C THR A 9 -0.35 -44.49 -42.98
N SER A 10 -1.32 -43.68 -43.43
CA SER A 10 -1.60 -42.37 -42.85
C SER A 10 -2.40 -42.58 -41.57
N GLY A 11 -1.70 -42.77 -40.45
CA GLY A 11 -2.28 -42.77 -39.11
C GLY A 11 -2.25 -41.35 -38.54
N ILE A 12 -3.43 -40.75 -38.40
CA ILE A 12 -3.68 -39.42 -37.83
C ILE A 12 -3.20 -39.41 -36.37
N PHE A 13 -2.20 -38.57 -36.08
CA PHE A 13 -1.77 -38.24 -34.72
C PHE A 13 -2.85 -37.33 -34.09
N LEU A 14 -3.71 -37.88 -33.23
CA LEU A 14 -4.56 -37.09 -32.34
C LEU A 14 -3.67 -36.54 -31.23
N ALA A 15 -3.15 -35.33 -31.41
CA ALA A 15 -2.49 -34.58 -30.35
C ALA A 15 -3.55 -34.19 -29.31
N VAL A 16 -3.53 -34.87 -28.15
CA VAL A 16 -4.26 -34.43 -26.96
C VAL A 16 -3.60 -33.14 -26.49
N VAL A 17 -4.16 -32.02 -26.91
CA VAL A 17 -3.83 -30.70 -26.37
C VAL A 17 -4.39 -30.69 -24.95
N SER A 18 -3.55 -31.04 -23.97
CA SER A 18 -3.83 -30.76 -22.56
C SER A 18 -3.85 -29.24 -22.42
N SER A 19 -5.06 -28.69 -22.38
CA SER A 19 -5.36 -27.31 -22.07
C SER A 19 -4.85 -27.00 -20.66
N ASN A 20 -3.60 -26.55 -20.58
CA ASN A 20 -3.06 -25.84 -19.43
C ASN A 20 -3.88 -24.57 -19.24
N SER A 21 -4.97 -24.71 -18.50
CA SER A 21 -5.70 -23.61 -17.88
C SER A 21 -4.95 -23.23 -16.60
N SER A 22 -3.70 -22.78 -16.74
CA SER A 22 -3.10 -21.90 -15.73
C SER A 22 -3.82 -20.57 -15.82
N LEU A 23 -4.95 -20.55 -15.12
CA LEU A 23 -5.72 -19.42 -14.68
C LEU A 23 -4.78 -18.23 -14.43
N PHE A 24 -5.08 -17.12 -15.08
CA PHE A 24 -4.55 -15.81 -14.74
C PHE A 24 -4.89 -15.53 -13.27
N ALA A 25 -4.01 -15.88 -12.34
CA ALA A 25 -4.02 -15.28 -11.03
C ALA A 25 -3.71 -13.80 -11.26
N SER A 26 -4.74 -12.96 -11.27
CA SER A 26 -4.53 -11.54 -11.03
C SER A 26 -3.79 -11.46 -9.70
N ASP A 27 -2.54 -11.01 -9.71
CA ASP A 27 -1.76 -10.80 -8.48
C ASP A 27 -2.46 -9.75 -7.62
N ILE A 28 -3.38 -10.20 -6.78
CA ILE A 28 -4.06 -9.37 -5.78
C ILE A 28 -2.94 -8.88 -4.85
N ASP A 29 -2.78 -7.55 -4.75
CA ASP A 29 -1.80 -6.94 -3.87
C ASP A 29 -1.99 -7.49 -2.46
N PHE A 30 -0.96 -8.17 -1.94
CA PHE A 30 -1.02 -8.84 -0.65
C PHE A 30 -1.49 -7.93 0.48
N ARG A 31 -1.24 -6.62 0.37
CA ARG A 31 -1.56 -5.62 1.39
C ARG A 31 -3.02 -5.17 1.36
N ALA A 32 -3.73 -5.37 0.27
CA ALA A 32 -5.07 -4.84 0.06
C ALA A 32 -6.13 -5.64 0.82
N VAL A 33 -7.14 -4.93 1.34
CA VAL A 33 -8.32 -5.49 1.99
C VAL A 33 -9.54 -4.67 1.53
N GLU A 34 -10.58 -5.36 1.05
CA GLU A 34 -11.78 -4.71 0.49
C GLU A 34 -12.58 -3.93 1.52
N ASN A 35 -12.73 -4.48 2.73
CA ASN A 35 -13.52 -3.89 3.82
C ASN A 35 -12.61 -3.53 5.01
N PRO A 36 -11.79 -2.47 4.91
CA PRO A 36 -10.88 -2.07 5.96
C PRO A 36 -11.60 -1.45 7.16
N THR A 37 -11.12 -1.70 8.37
CA THR A 37 -11.54 -0.92 9.55
C THR A 37 -10.82 0.43 9.52
N LEU A 38 -11.59 1.51 9.58
CA LEU A 38 -11.05 2.88 9.63
C LEU A 38 -11.30 3.46 11.01
N LEU A 39 -10.24 3.88 11.66
CA LEU A 39 -10.27 4.48 13.00
C LEU A 39 -10.38 6.01 12.93
N THR A 40 -9.98 6.61 11.81
CA THR A 40 -10.14 8.03 11.51
C THR A 40 -11.57 8.35 11.07
N ASN A 41 -12.01 9.59 11.35
CA ASN A 41 -13.31 10.11 10.94
C ASN A 41 -13.18 11.25 9.93
N GLY A 42 -14.30 11.63 9.31
CA GLY A 42 -14.39 12.77 8.39
C GLY A 42 -14.17 12.42 6.91
N PRO A 43 -14.20 13.43 6.01
CA PRO A 43 -14.19 13.21 4.56
C PRO A 43 -12.93 12.51 4.04
N ALA A 44 -11.79 12.70 4.70
CA ALA A 44 -10.51 12.10 4.32
C ALA A 44 -10.22 10.75 5.00
N LYS A 45 -11.18 10.14 5.73
CA LYS A 45 -10.97 8.93 6.54
C LYS A 45 -10.42 7.72 5.79
N MET A 46 -10.59 7.66 4.47
CA MET A 46 -10.07 6.58 3.62
C MET A 46 -8.57 6.72 3.31
N PHE A 47 -7.94 7.84 3.66
CA PHE A 47 -6.60 8.19 3.26
C PHE A 47 -5.66 8.31 4.46
N CYS A 48 -4.41 7.88 4.27
CA CYS A 48 -3.33 8.04 5.23
C CYS A 48 -3.14 9.53 5.59
N SER A 49 -3.07 9.84 6.89
CA SER A 49 -2.92 11.21 7.40
C SER A 49 -1.67 11.93 6.88
N VAL A 50 -0.63 11.18 6.49
CA VAL A 50 0.68 11.71 6.09
C VAL A 50 0.84 11.80 4.58
N CYS A 51 0.74 10.66 3.88
CA CYS A 51 1.01 10.58 2.45
C CYS A 51 -0.24 10.60 1.54
N GLY A 52 -1.43 10.43 2.13
CA GLY A 52 -2.70 10.40 1.40
C GLY A 52 -2.93 9.12 0.57
N MET A 53 -2.18 8.04 0.79
CA MET A 53 -2.45 6.73 0.17
C MET A 53 -3.75 6.12 0.72
N HIS A 54 -4.45 5.32 -0.10
CA HIS A 54 -5.72 4.70 0.27
C HIS A 54 -5.51 3.59 1.32
N LEU A 55 -6.10 3.72 2.50
CA LEU A 55 -5.86 2.84 3.65
C LEU A 55 -6.33 1.40 3.41
N GLY A 56 -7.31 1.17 2.54
CA GLY A 56 -7.72 -0.19 2.15
C GLY A 56 -6.74 -0.89 1.20
N GLN A 57 -6.00 -0.13 0.39
CA GLN A 57 -5.01 -0.71 -0.54
C GLN A 57 -3.76 -1.21 0.20
N PHE A 58 -3.44 -0.60 1.34
CA PHE A 58 -2.24 -0.89 2.13
C PHE A 58 -2.60 -1.39 3.54
N TYR A 59 -3.76 -2.03 3.67
CA TYR A 59 -4.37 -2.28 4.97
C TYR A 59 -3.54 -3.17 5.90
N LYS A 60 -2.88 -4.20 5.37
CA LYS A 60 -2.04 -5.09 6.20
C LYS A 60 -0.76 -4.43 6.73
N THR A 61 -0.41 -3.24 6.24
CA THR A 61 0.69 -2.44 6.79
C THR A 61 0.18 -1.25 7.61
N ASN A 62 -1.14 -1.11 7.78
CA ASN A 62 -1.70 0.05 8.47
C ASN A 62 -1.27 0.13 9.92
N HIS A 63 -1.07 1.37 10.35
CA HIS A 63 -0.87 1.76 11.74
C HIS A 63 -1.86 2.86 12.11
N ALA A 64 -2.03 3.10 13.39
CA ALA A 64 -2.79 4.25 13.89
C ALA A 64 -2.21 4.72 15.21
N ALA A 65 -2.43 5.98 15.54
CA ALA A 65 -2.04 6.54 16.83
C ALA A 65 -2.93 7.73 17.18
N GLU A 66 -2.92 8.13 18.44
CA GLU A 66 -3.57 9.35 18.92
C GLU A 66 -2.57 10.51 18.87
N ILE A 67 -2.99 11.59 18.23
CA ILE A 67 -2.24 12.83 18.06
C ILE A 67 -3.15 13.96 18.51
N ASN A 68 -2.81 14.66 19.60
CA ASN A 68 -3.60 15.77 20.14
C ASN A 68 -5.10 15.41 20.30
N ASN A 69 -5.39 14.26 20.93
CA ASN A 69 -6.74 13.70 21.13
C ASN A 69 -7.52 13.37 19.83
N LYS A 70 -6.82 13.23 18.70
CA LYS A 70 -7.40 12.77 17.43
C LYS A 70 -6.70 11.50 16.98
N THR A 71 -7.47 10.52 16.55
CA THR A 71 -6.90 9.33 15.91
C THR A 71 -6.40 9.69 14.51
N HIS A 72 -5.14 9.42 14.24
CA HIS A 72 -4.54 9.42 12.92
C HIS A 72 -4.34 7.95 12.48
N GLN A 73 -4.53 7.69 11.19
CA GLN A 73 -4.32 6.37 10.61
C GLN A 73 -3.37 6.48 9.43
N TYR A 74 -2.44 5.53 9.36
CA TYR A 74 -1.30 5.53 8.46
C TYR A 74 -1.33 4.28 7.60
N CYS A 75 -0.87 4.38 6.35
CA CYS A 75 -0.72 3.23 5.47
C CYS A 75 0.45 2.32 5.85
N SER A 76 1.38 2.79 6.70
CA SER A 76 2.61 2.08 7.06
C SER A 76 3.15 2.55 8.42
N PHE A 77 4.02 1.73 9.01
CA PHE A 77 4.83 2.12 10.16
C PHE A 77 5.70 3.34 9.86
N HIS A 78 6.33 3.37 8.67
CA HIS A 78 7.12 4.51 8.21
C HIS A 78 6.35 5.84 8.32
N CYS A 79 5.11 5.92 7.83
CA CYS A 79 4.33 7.16 7.91
C CYS A 79 4.00 7.55 9.36
N MET A 80 3.80 6.60 10.27
CA MET A 80 3.63 6.89 11.69
C MET A 80 4.93 7.45 12.30
N VAL A 81 6.09 6.87 11.94
CA VAL A 81 7.40 7.35 12.39
C VAL A 81 7.74 8.74 11.83
N GLU A 82 7.42 9.00 10.56
CA GLU A 82 7.57 10.31 9.91
C GLU A 82 6.80 11.40 10.67
N GLU A 83 5.53 11.15 11.03
CA GLU A 83 4.77 12.12 11.83
C GLU A 83 5.33 12.27 13.25
N SER A 84 5.92 11.20 13.81
CA SER A 84 6.54 11.21 15.14
C SER A 84 7.79 12.07 15.27
N GLU A 85 8.38 12.52 14.16
CA GLU A 85 9.52 13.45 14.19
C GLU A 85 9.13 14.84 14.71
N ASN A 86 7.86 15.21 14.52
CA ASN A 86 7.36 16.55 14.88
C ASN A 86 6.21 16.51 15.90
N LEU A 87 5.51 15.38 16.00
CA LEU A 87 4.39 15.17 16.91
C LEU A 87 4.66 13.96 17.80
N LYS A 88 3.90 13.80 18.87
CA LYS A 88 4.04 12.66 19.78
C LYS A 88 2.85 11.72 19.60
N PRO A 89 3.02 10.58 18.91
CA PRO A 89 1.99 9.55 18.82
C PRO A 89 1.80 8.88 20.19
N GLU A 90 0.55 8.73 20.59
CA GLU A 90 0.16 7.99 21.79
C GLU A 90 -0.70 6.79 21.39
N ASN A 91 -0.70 5.74 22.22
CA ASN A 91 -1.49 4.53 22.00
C ASN A 91 -1.33 3.93 20.58
N PRO A 92 -0.09 3.64 20.13
CA PRO A 92 0.15 3.18 18.78
C PRO A 92 -0.50 1.81 18.55
N LYS A 93 -1.11 1.64 17.38
CA LYS A 93 -1.80 0.42 16.94
C LYS A 93 -1.28 -0.02 15.59
N VAL A 94 -1.30 -1.33 15.36
CA VAL A 94 -0.97 -1.95 14.08
C VAL A 94 -2.08 -2.91 13.68
N VAL A 95 -2.31 -3.07 12.38
CA VAL A 95 -3.17 -4.16 11.87
C VAL A 95 -2.40 -5.48 11.96
N ASP A 96 -2.94 -6.43 12.71
CA ASP A 96 -2.47 -7.81 12.71
C ASP A 96 -2.70 -8.44 11.33
N THR A 97 -1.63 -8.95 10.73
CA THR A 97 -1.60 -9.39 9.32
C THR A 97 -2.55 -10.55 9.04
N ASN A 98 -2.83 -11.39 10.04
CA ASN A 98 -3.68 -12.58 9.90
C ASN A 98 -5.15 -12.27 10.17
N THR A 99 -5.44 -11.60 11.28
CA THR A 99 -6.81 -11.35 11.76
C THR A 99 -7.41 -10.06 11.22
N LEU A 100 -6.58 -9.17 10.64
CA LEU A 100 -6.96 -7.86 10.10
C LEU A 100 -7.54 -6.89 11.15
N LYS A 101 -7.33 -7.20 12.44
CA LYS A 101 -7.75 -6.36 13.57
C LYS A 101 -6.61 -5.45 14.02
N PHE A 102 -6.97 -4.27 14.53
CA PHE A 102 -5.99 -3.43 15.21
C PHE A 102 -5.63 -4.04 16.58
N ILE A 103 -4.33 -4.13 16.84
CA ILE A 103 -3.73 -4.55 18.10
C ILE A 103 -2.78 -3.45 18.61
N ASP A 104 -2.37 -3.54 19.87
CA ASP A 104 -1.33 -2.66 20.43
C ASP A 104 -0.01 -2.88 19.67
N ALA A 105 0.51 -1.81 19.06
CA ALA A 105 1.75 -1.88 18.28
C ALA A 105 2.97 -2.11 19.16
N SER A 106 2.99 -1.58 20.39
CA SER A 106 4.12 -1.70 21.30
C SER A 106 4.33 -3.13 21.80
N LEU A 107 3.28 -3.96 21.77
CA LEU A 107 3.31 -5.36 22.18
C LEU A 107 3.33 -6.33 20.99
N ALA A 108 3.32 -5.83 19.76
CA ALA A 108 3.29 -6.65 18.56
C ALA A 108 4.68 -7.18 18.18
N TYR A 109 4.68 -8.26 17.40
CA TYR A 109 5.85 -8.77 16.70
C TYR A 109 5.80 -8.37 15.24
N TYR A 110 6.95 -8.06 14.66
CA TYR A 110 7.03 -7.56 13.29
C TYR A 110 7.92 -8.44 12.44
N VAL A 111 7.48 -8.81 11.25
CA VAL A 111 8.39 -9.39 10.25
C VAL A 111 8.92 -8.27 9.37
N TYR A 112 10.22 -8.02 9.46
CA TYR A 112 10.96 -7.00 8.73
C TYR A 112 11.74 -7.62 7.57
N GLY A 113 11.60 -7.07 6.37
CA GLY A 113 12.37 -7.51 5.19
C GLY A 113 11.90 -8.83 4.56
N SER A 114 10.62 -9.16 4.69
CA SER A 114 10.02 -10.26 3.92
C SER A 114 9.97 -9.96 2.41
N ASN A 115 9.76 -11.00 1.60
CA ASN A 115 9.55 -10.86 0.15
C ASN A 115 8.18 -10.25 -0.23
N LYS A 116 7.31 -9.95 0.76
CA LYS A 116 6.07 -9.23 0.52
C LYS A 116 6.33 -7.74 0.30
N PRO A 117 5.48 -7.03 -0.47
CA PRO A 117 5.71 -5.63 -0.81
C PRO A 117 5.82 -4.72 0.42
N ALA A 118 6.71 -3.74 0.38
CA ALA A 118 6.81 -2.67 1.38
C ALA A 118 5.84 -1.51 1.08
N THR A 119 5.43 -0.77 2.11
CA THR A 119 4.58 0.43 1.96
C THR A 119 5.31 1.66 2.47
N MET A 120 5.55 2.63 1.58
CA MET A 120 6.27 3.88 1.89
C MET A 120 7.68 3.68 2.47
N SER A 121 8.26 2.49 2.30
CA SER A 121 9.65 2.20 2.67
C SER A 121 10.25 1.27 1.63
N THR A 122 11.57 1.20 1.60
CA THR A 122 12.33 0.19 0.84
C THR A 122 12.25 -1.21 1.46
N VAL A 123 12.01 -1.31 2.76
CA VAL A 123 11.94 -2.61 3.48
C VAL A 123 10.53 -2.88 3.98
N SER A 124 10.05 -4.11 3.82
CA SER A 124 8.69 -4.49 4.23
C SER A 124 8.59 -4.67 5.74
N SER A 125 7.44 -4.32 6.32
CA SER A 125 7.14 -4.56 7.74
C SER A 125 5.67 -4.93 7.91
N TYR A 126 5.42 -6.04 8.61
CA TYR A 126 4.09 -6.60 8.85
C TYR A 126 3.95 -6.95 10.33
N GLY A 127 2.85 -6.53 10.97
CA GLY A 127 2.60 -6.73 12.39
C GLY A 127 1.82 -8.01 12.69
N PHE A 128 2.11 -8.62 13.83
CA PHE A 128 1.52 -9.87 14.31
C PHE A 128 1.27 -9.81 15.81
N ASN A 129 0.14 -10.38 16.24
CA ASN A 129 -0.27 -10.45 17.63
C ASN A 129 0.52 -11.46 18.49
N SER A 130 1.32 -12.31 17.86
CA SER A 130 2.07 -13.38 18.53
C SER A 130 3.36 -13.68 17.79
N LYS A 131 4.36 -14.12 18.55
CA LYS A 131 5.67 -14.47 18.02
C LYS A 131 5.59 -15.63 17.03
N ASP A 132 4.82 -16.67 17.37
CA ASP A 132 4.64 -17.85 16.51
C ASP A 132 4.05 -17.49 15.14
N ALA A 133 3.08 -16.55 15.09
CA ALA A 133 2.52 -16.08 13.82
C ALA A 133 3.55 -15.34 12.98
N ALA A 134 4.38 -14.49 13.60
CA ALA A 134 5.47 -13.79 12.92
C ALA A 134 6.54 -14.77 12.42
N GLU A 135 6.94 -15.76 13.23
CA GLU A 135 7.94 -16.77 12.84
C GLU A 135 7.44 -17.65 11.69
N ASN A 136 6.18 -18.05 11.70
CA ASN A 136 5.58 -18.79 10.59
C ASN A 136 5.57 -17.96 9.30
N PHE A 137 5.19 -16.68 9.39
CA PHE A 137 5.23 -15.78 8.24
C PHE A 137 6.66 -15.58 7.71
N ALA A 138 7.64 -15.39 8.61
CA ALA A 138 9.05 -15.24 8.24
C ALA A 138 9.61 -16.53 7.61
N LYS A 139 9.16 -17.71 8.03
CA LYS A 139 9.52 -18.99 7.41
C LYS A 139 9.02 -19.08 5.96
N ASP A 140 7.81 -18.62 5.69
CA ASP A 140 7.19 -18.72 4.37
C ASP A 140 7.65 -17.61 3.40
N PHE A 141 7.94 -16.42 3.93
CA PHE A 141 8.19 -15.21 3.12
C PHE A 141 9.56 -14.57 3.35
N GLY A 142 10.38 -15.13 4.24
CA GLY A 142 11.64 -14.55 4.67
C GLY A 142 11.45 -13.34 5.60
N GLY A 143 12.57 -12.71 5.95
CA GLY A 143 12.62 -11.59 6.88
C GLY A 143 13.02 -12.00 8.30
N GLU A 144 13.17 -11.02 9.17
CA GLU A 144 13.52 -11.18 10.58
C GLU A 144 12.35 -10.77 11.49
N VAL A 145 12.18 -11.47 12.61
CA VAL A 145 11.16 -11.14 13.62
C VAL A 145 11.73 -10.13 14.61
N LEU A 146 11.11 -8.95 14.69
CA LEU A 146 11.51 -7.81 15.53
C LEU A 146 10.44 -7.45 16.56
N THR A 147 10.85 -6.75 17.61
CA THR A 147 9.94 -6.00 18.48
C THR A 147 9.69 -4.60 17.92
N TYR A 148 8.75 -3.88 18.55
CA TYR A 148 8.45 -2.49 18.21
C TYR A 148 9.68 -1.58 18.28
N GLU A 149 10.48 -1.69 19.35
CA GLU A 149 11.65 -0.82 19.57
C GLU A 149 12.71 -1.01 18.49
N THR A 150 13.02 -2.26 18.14
CA THR A 150 14.00 -2.56 17.09
C THR A 150 13.49 -2.15 15.72
N LEU A 151 12.19 -2.31 15.44
CA LEU A 151 11.60 -1.81 14.19
C LEU A 151 11.67 -0.28 14.12
N LEU A 152 11.41 0.42 15.23
CA LEU A 152 11.51 1.88 15.31
C LEU A 152 12.93 2.37 15.02
N GLU A 153 13.94 1.72 15.60
CA GLU A 153 15.35 2.04 15.36
C GLU A 153 15.72 1.88 13.88
N LYS A 154 15.41 0.72 13.29
CA LYS A 154 15.68 0.47 11.86
C LYS A 154 14.95 1.45 10.95
N THR A 155 13.67 1.70 11.23
CA THR A 155 12.88 2.66 10.43
C THR A 155 13.47 4.06 10.50
N LYS A 156 13.92 4.51 11.68
CA LYS A 156 14.57 5.82 11.83
C LYS A 156 15.92 5.90 11.11
N ALA A 157 16.66 4.79 11.03
CA ALA A 157 17.92 4.77 10.28
C ALA A 157 17.70 4.97 8.77
N ASP A 158 16.60 4.43 8.22
CA ASP A 158 16.33 4.43 6.78
C ASP A 158 15.43 5.61 6.34
N ILE A 159 14.75 6.30 7.27
CA ILE A 159 13.68 7.27 6.98
C ILE A 159 14.13 8.39 6.03
N ALA A 160 15.35 8.90 6.20
CA ALA A 160 15.83 10.03 5.40
C ALA A 160 15.97 9.67 3.91
N ASP A 161 16.34 8.42 3.60
CA ASP A 161 16.50 7.96 2.22
C ASP A 161 15.16 7.60 1.60
N ASP A 162 14.27 6.96 2.37
CA ASP A 162 12.88 6.72 1.95
C ASP A 162 12.17 8.04 1.62
N LEU A 163 12.31 9.07 2.47
CA LEU A 163 11.72 10.40 2.25
C LEU A 163 12.20 11.06 0.95
N LYS A 164 13.49 10.99 0.60
CA LYS A 164 14.00 11.51 -0.68
C LYS A 164 13.33 10.84 -1.88
N LEU A 165 13.13 9.52 -1.82
CA LEU A 165 12.46 8.77 -2.89
C LEU A 165 10.97 9.12 -2.97
N ILE A 166 10.31 9.26 -1.82
CA ILE A 166 8.90 9.65 -1.72
C ILE A 166 8.69 11.05 -2.28
N GLU A 167 9.49 12.03 -1.86
CA GLU A 167 9.39 13.42 -2.33
C GLU A 167 9.55 13.49 -3.85
N LYS A 168 10.57 12.80 -4.39
CA LYS A 168 10.78 12.70 -5.83
C LYS A 168 9.55 12.14 -6.54
N ARG A 169 8.95 11.05 -6.05
CA ARG A 169 7.75 10.44 -6.63
C ARG A 169 6.54 11.36 -6.55
N GLN A 170 6.33 12.01 -5.40
CA GLN A 170 5.20 12.93 -5.19
C GLN A 170 5.33 14.20 -6.04
N SER A 171 6.54 14.77 -6.19
CA SER A 171 6.80 15.91 -7.07
C SER A 171 6.54 15.56 -8.54
N MET A 172 6.96 14.38 -8.99
CA MET A 172 6.66 13.91 -10.34
C MET A 172 5.16 13.65 -10.56
N ALA A 173 4.46 13.16 -9.54
CA ALA A 173 3.00 13.03 -9.57
C ALA A 173 2.31 14.40 -9.63
N ALA A 174 2.80 15.39 -8.88
CA ALA A 174 2.29 16.75 -8.89
C ALA A 174 2.46 17.43 -10.25
N LYS A 175 3.60 17.26 -10.93
CA LYS A 175 3.81 17.77 -12.31
C LYS A 175 2.81 17.20 -13.31
N LYS A 176 2.41 15.93 -13.15
CA LYS A 176 1.35 15.33 -13.96
C LYS A 176 -0.03 15.86 -13.54
N GLY A 177 -0.25 16.03 -12.24
CA GLY A 177 -1.46 16.62 -11.67
C GLY A 177 -1.72 18.04 -12.16
N GLU A 178 -0.69 18.86 -12.31
CA GLU A 178 -0.81 20.22 -12.85
C GLU A 178 -1.39 20.23 -14.27
N LYS A 179 -0.92 19.31 -15.13
CA LYS A 179 -1.44 19.18 -16.50
C LYS A 179 -2.91 18.81 -16.49
N ILE A 180 -3.28 17.81 -15.69
CA ILE A 180 -4.67 17.41 -15.48
C ILE A 180 -5.49 18.60 -14.97
N TYR A 181 -4.94 19.38 -14.03
CA TYR A 181 -5.66 20.53 -13.48
C TYR A 181 -5.98 21.58 -14.55
N ILE A 182 -4.99 21.96 -15.36
CA ILE A 182 -5.14 22.96 -16.42
C ILE A 182 -6.11 22.49 -17.50
N GLU A 183 -6.09 21.20 -17.85
CA GLU A 183 -6.87 20.65 -18.96
C GLU A 183 -8.36 20.47 -18.63
N ARG A 184 -8.70 20.10 -17.39
CA ARG A 184 -10.06 19.63 -17.06
C ARG A 184 -10.68 20.15 -15.76
N CYS A 185 -9.94 20.84 -14.90
CA CYS A 185 -10.50 21.28 -13.62
C CYS A 185 -11.07 22.69 -13.68
N ALA A 186 -12.25 22.88 -13.09
CA ALA A 186 -12.71 24.20 -12.67
C ALA A 186 -11.74 24.81 -11.64
N LYS A 187 -11.74 26.13 -11.53
CA LYS A 187 -10.89 26.86 -10.58
C LYS A 187 -11.19 26.40 -9.15
N ILE A 188 -10.15 25.90 -8.47
CA ILE A 188 -10.17 25.58 -7.05
C ILE A 188 -9.36 26.69 -6.36
N ASP A 189 -9.94 27.42 -5.41
CA ASP A 189 -9.21 28.40 -4.59
C ASP A 189 -8.77 27.83 -3.24
N LYS A 190 -9.39 26.73 -2.81
CA LYS A 190 -9.07 26.03 -1.56
C LYS A 190 -7.61 25.56 -1.54
N LYS A 191 -6.96 25.74 -0.39
CA LYS A 191 -5.63 25.18 -0.08
C LYS A 191 -5.81 23.95 0.81
N PHE A 192 -4.92 22.98 0.65
CA PHE A 192 -5.00 21.69 1.35
C PHE A 192 -3.71 21.46 2.11
N LYS A 193 -3.82 21.02 3.37
CA LYS A 193 -2.63 20.71 4.19
C LYS A 193 -2.05 19.36 3.78
N THR A 194 -2.90 18.43 3.38
CA THR A 194 -2.51 17.08 2.99
C THR A 194 -3.09 16.69 1.64
N SER A 195 -2.44 15.73 0.97
CA SER A 195 -2.99 15.11 -0.24
C SER A 195 -4.29 14.36 0.06
N GLY A 196 -4.44 13.78 1.27
CA GLY A 196 -5.69 13.13 1.70
C GLY A 196 -6.87 14.10 1.72
N GLU A 197 -6.69 15.32 2.25
CA GLU A 197 -7.72 16.37 2.21
C GLU A 197 -8.06 16.78 0.78
N ALA A 198 -7.06 16.92 -0.09
CA ALA A 198 -7.27 17.23 -1.51
C ALA A 198 -8.03 16.10 -2.23
N LYS A 199 -7.72 14.83 -1.96
CA LYS A 199 -8.44 13.68 -2.52
C LYS A 199 -9.91 13.67 -2.10
N ALA A 200 -10.17 13.87 -0.81
CA ALA A 200 -11.55 13.94 -0.29
C ALA A 200 -12.34 15.03 -1.02
N TYR A 201 -11.76 16.22 -1.17
CA TYR A 201 -12.39 17.33 -1.88
C TYR A 201 -12.66 17.01 -3.36
N LEU A 202 -11.69 16.42 -4.06
CA LEU A 202 -11.82 16.05 -5.48
C LEU A 202 -12.93 15.00 -5.71
N LEU A 203 -13.05 14.02 -4.82
CA LEU A 203 -14.09 12.99 -4.89
C LEU A 203 -15.49 13.55 -4.59
N GLU A 204 -15.59 14.44 -3.61
CA GLU A 204 -16.86 15.03 -3.18
C GLU A 204 -17.39 16.06 -4.18
N ASN A 205 -16.53 16.97 -4.64
CA ASN A 205 -16.94 18.15 -5.41
C ASN A 205 -16.80 17.94 -6.93
N LYS A 206 -16.05 16.92 -7.35
CA LYS A 206 -15.80 16.55 -8.75
C LYS A 206 -15.50 17.75 -9.67
N PRO A 207 -14.66 18.73 -9.26
CA PRO A 207 -14.39 19.93 -10.07
C PRO A 207 -13.65 19.62 -11.38
N CYS A 208 -13.12 18.40 -11.48
CA CYS A 208 -12.39 17.88 -12.63
C CYS A 208 -13.14 16.75 -13.34
N GLY A 209 -14.40 16.46 -12.99
CA GLY A 209 -15.11 15.26 -13.41
C GLY A 209 -14.62 13.98 -12.71
N GLU A 210 -14.98 12.82 -13.26
CA GLU A 210 -14.61 11.51 -12.73
C GLU A 210 -13.11 11.25 -12.86
N LEU A 211 -12.48 10.81 -11.78
CA LEU A 211 -11.03 10.57 -11.68
C LEU A 211 -10.77 9.11 -11.38
N ASN A 212 -9.87 8.48 -12.13
CA ASN A 212 -9.32 7.20 -11.67
C ASN A 212 -8.34 7.43 -10.49
N MET A 213 -7.99 6.36 -9.78
CA MET A 213 -7.15 6.45 -8.57
C MET A 213 -5.76 7.08 -8.83
N HIS A 214 -5.20 6.90 -10.03
CA HIS A 214 -3.90 7.44 -10.39
C HIS A 214 -3.98 8.95 -10.66
N GLU A 215 -4.97 9.39 -11.43
CA GLU A 215 -5.24 10.82 -11.65
C GLU A 215 -5.58 11.54 -10.35
N LEU A 216 -6.41 10.92 -9.51
CA LEU A 216 -6.77 11.43 -8.18
C LEU A 216 -5.50 11.65 -7.33
N SER A 217 -4.57 10.70 -7.35
CA SER A 217 -3.31 10.86 -6.62
C SER A 217 -2.46 11.99 -7.19
N GLN A 218 -2.31 12.08 -8.50
CA GLN A 218 -1.52 13.12 -9.16
C GLN A 218 -2.06 14.53 -8.87
N LEU A 219 -3.36 14.75 -9.08
CA LEU A 219 -4.02 16.01 -8.75
C LEU A 219 -3.91 16.35 -7.27
N SER A 220 -4.06 15.38 -6.38
CA SER A 220 -3.99 15.65 -4.94
C SER A 220 -2.60 16.13 -4.50
N HIS A 221 -1.52 15.61 -5.09
CA HIS A 221 -0.17 16.10 -4.81
C HIS A 221 0.05 17.51 -5.38
N TYR A 222 -0.44 17.79 -6.59
CA TYR A 222 -0.41 19.14 -7.14
C TYR A 222 -1.15 20.15 -6.25
N LEU A 223 -2.39 19.84 -5.85
CA LEU A 223 -3.21 20.73 -5.01
C LEU A 223 -2.64 20.95 -3.61
N LYS A 224 -1.91 19.96 -3.06
CA LYS A 224 -1.16 20.10 -1.79
C LYS A 224 0.04 21.04 -1.94
N MET A 225 0.73 21.00 -3.08
CA MET A 225 2.01 21.69 -3.29
C MET A 225 1.90 23.12 -3.84
N ARG A 226 0.72 23.54 -4.32
CA ARG A 226 0.51 24.85 -4.96
C ARG A 226 0.22 26.01 -3.99
#